data_AF-A0A1Q3KK53-F1
#
_entry.id   AF-A0A1Q3KK53-F1
#
_cell.length_a   1.000
_cell.length_b   1.000
_cell.length_c   1.000
_cell.angle_alpha   90.00
_cell.angle_beta   90.00
_cell.angle_gamma   90.00
#
_symmetry.space_group_name_H-M   'P 1'
#
loop_
_entity.id
_entity.type
_entity.pdbx_description
1 polymer ?
#
loop_
_entity_poly.entity_id
_entity_poly.type
_entity_poly.pdbx_seq_one_letter_code
_entity_poly.pdbx_strand_id
1 'polypeptide(L)'
;MLRSSMRPIFPSLLAGALACAAICATLPATAAAEPLTPISFQAALAAAKDYAADRTLVFYCLRRNAEMLPFTYMIVHFELQDALVKLKGAGSNAQQNAQLAQAVLGNVRFFPTATDEPRLEADCKARDVEQNYYRFQGSFSVPLALRPPFKELTP
;
A
#
# COMPACT_ATOMS: atom_id res chain seq x y z
N MET A 1 9.45 -56.17 66.54
CA MET A 1 9.73 -56.78 65.23
C MET A 1 9.77 -55.68 64.18
N LEU A 2 10.86 -55.62 63.39
CA LEU A 2 11.05 -55.10 62.01
C LEU A 2 10.29 -53.81 61.56
N ARG A 3 10.83 -52.82 60.83
CA ARG A 3 12.06 -52.64 60.05
C ARG A 3 12.18 -51.14 59.67
N SER A 4 13.39 -50.72 59.33
CA SER A 4 13.82 -49.41 58.79
C SER A 4 13.15 -48.95 57.49
N SER A 5 13.15 -47.63 57.25
CA SER A 5 13.80 -46.94 56.09
C SER A 5 13.57 -45.42 56.17
N MET A 6 14.60 -44.61 56.46
CA MET A 6 15.44 -43.84 55.51
C MET A 6 14.74 -42.66 54.79
N ARG A 7 14.91 -41.45 55.37
CA ARG A 7 15.45 -40.16 54.82
C ARG A 7 15.10 -39.70 53.38
N PRO A 8 15.35 -38.41 53.06
CA PRO A 8 14.67 -37.14 53.37
C PRO A 8 14.17 -36.52 52.04
N ILE A 9 13.81 -35.23 51.95
CA ILE A 9 14.22 -34.30 50.88
C ILE A 9 13.70 -32.91 51.24
N PHE A 10 14.60 -31.94 51.07
CA PHE A 10 14.57 -30.58 51.57
C PHE A 10 13.48 -29.69 50.98
N PRO A 11 13.10 -28.63 51.71
CA PRO A 11 12.29 -27.53 51.23
C PRO A 11 13.11 -26.56 50.35
N SER A 12 12.40 -25.62 49.72
CA SER A 12 12.90 -24.31 49.25
C SER A 12 13.86 -24.27 48.06
N LEU A 13 13.31 -23.88 46.91
CA LEU A 13 13.92 -22.97 45.92
C LEU A 13 12.75 -22.08 45.46
N LEU A 14 12.50 -20.87 46.00
CA LEU A 14 13.31 -19.67 45.98
C LEU A 14 13.81 -19.29 44.58
N ALA A 15 13.57 -18.02 44.24
CA ALA A 15 14.06 -17.26 43.10
C ALA A 15 13.36 -17.58 41.76
N GLY A 16 12.55 -16.69 41.19
CA GLY A 16 12.66 -15.23 41.30
C GLY A 16 13.99 -14.77 40.70
N ALA A 17 14.23 -15.12 39.43
CA ALA A 17 15.21 -14.48 38.57
C ALA A 17 14.41 -13.86 37.40
N LEU A 18 14.00 -12.60 37.52
CA LEU A 18 14.78 -11.45 37.03
C LEU A 18 15.16 -11.59 35.56
N ALA A 19 14.42 -10.83 34.75
CA ALA A 19 15.02 -9.77 33.96
C ALA A 19 16.21 -10.19 33.06
N CYS A 20 15.93 -10.81 31.91
CA CYS A 20 16.91 -10.85 30.82
C CYS A 20 16.34 -10.97 29.39
N ALA A 21 15.01 -11.05 29.20
CA ALA A 21 14.42 -11.17 27.86
C ALA A 21 13.65 -9.92 27.39
N ALA A 22 13.76 -8.80 28.12
CA ALA A 22 13.05 -7.55 27.83
C ALA A 22 13.89 -6.44 27.15
N ILE A 23 15.17 -6.67 26.79
CA ILE A 23 16.07 -5.54 26.41
C ILE A 23 16.94 -5.79 25.15
N CYS A 24 16.74 -6.84 24.34
CA CYS A 24 17.63 -7.10 23.18
C CYS A 24 16.98 -7.18 21.78
N ALA A 25 15.74 -6.72 21.58
CA ALA A 25 15.22 -6.56 20.20
C ALA A 25 14.31 -5.34 20.00
N THR A 26 14.49 -4.30 20.83
CA THR A 26 14.19 -2.94 20.43
C THR A 26 15.15 -2.53 19.32
N LEU A 27 14.81 -2.84 18.07
CA LEU A 27 15.33 -2.15 16.90
C LEU A 27 14.31 -1.06 16.49
N PRO A 28 14.33 0.15 17.09
CA PRO A 28 13.69 1.28 16.46
C PRO A 28 14.59 1.77 15.32
N ALA A 29 14.05 1.64 14.11
CA ALA A 29 14.26 2.51 12.96
C ALA A 29 15.70 2.66 12.43
N THR A 30 16.06 1.85 11.44
CA THR A 30 16.79 2.39 10.28
C THR A 30 15.81 3.19 9.44
N ALA A 31 15.45 4.39 9.90
CA ALA A 31 14.74 5.37 9.09
C ALA A 31 15.76 6.21 8.33
N ALA A 32 16.05 5.84 7.08
CA ALA A 32 16.60 6.77 6.10
C ALA A 32 16.07 6.39 4.72
N ALA A 33 14.87 6.88 4.43
CA ALA A 33 14.19 6.72 3.15
C ALA A 33 13.19 7.88 2.93
N GLU A 34 13.74 9.09 2.93
CA GLU A 34 13.24 10.30 2.28
C GLU A 34 14.52 11.12 2.09
N PRO A 35 15.05 11.23 0.86
CA PRO A 35 14.78 12.45 0.09
C PRO A 35 14.60 12.18 -1.40
N LEU A 36 13.65 12.86 -2.06
CA LEU A 36 13.51 12.84 -3.53
C LEU A 36 13.85 14.22 -4.13
N THR A 37 14.77 14.96 -3.51
CA THR A 37 14.99 16.40 -3.75
C THR A 37 15.02 16.77 -5.24
N PRO A 38 14.20 17.74 -5.69
CA PRO A 38 13.37 18.66 -4.88
C PRO A 38 12.01 18.10 -4.43
N ILE A 39 11.65 16.88 -4.82
CA ILE A 39 10.38 16.23 -4.48
C ILE A 39 10.47 15.55 -3.09
N SER A 40 9.34 15.41 -2.40
CA SER A 40 9.25 14.57 -1.19
C SER A 40 8.67 13.21 -1.55
N PHE A 41 9.21 12.14 -0.94
CA PHE A 41 8.63 10.79 -1.08
C PHE A 41 7.21 10.71 -0.54
N GLN A 42 6.85 11.54 0.45
CA GLN A 42 5.49 11.61 0.94
C GLN A 42 4.52 12.18 -0.10
N ALA A 43 4.96 13.14 -0.92
CA ALA A 43 4.16 13.65 -2.03
C ALA A 43 3.91 12.55 -3.08
N ALA A 44 4.92 11.73 -3.37
CA ALA A 44 4.78 10.58 -4.25
C ALA A 44 3.78 9.54 -3.70
N LEU A 45 3.81 9.26 -2.40
CA LEU A 45 2.85 8.37 -1.74
C LEU A 45 1.43 8.94 -1.72
N ALA A 46 1.27 10.24 -1.50
CA ALA A 46 -0.03 10.91 -1.57
C ALA A 46 -0.63 10.79 -2.98
N ALA A 47 0.15 11.14 -4.00
CA ALA A 47 -0.26 11.01 -5.40
C ALA A 47 -0.63 9.56 -5.79
N ALA A 48 0.10 8.58 -5.25
CA ALA A 48 -0.19 7.16 -5.47
C ALA A 48 -1.52 6.72 -4.82
N LYS A 49 -1.85 7.25 -3.64
CA LYS A 49 -3.14 6.97 -2.98
C LYS A 49 -4.30 7.64 -3.72
N ASP A 50 -4.13 8.88 -4.15
CA ASP A 50 -5.13 9.59 -4.96
C ASP A 50 -5.37 8.87 -6.29
N TYR A 51 -4.30 8.40 -6.93
CA TYR A 51 -4.38 7.54 -8.09
C TYR A 51 -5.15 6.24 -7.82
N ALA A 52 -4.85 5.56 -6.71
CA ALA A 52 -5.56 4.32 -6.36
C ALA A 52 -7.06 4.57 -6.10
N ALA A 53 -7.41 5.70 -5.47
CA ALA A 53 -8.79 6.10 -5.26
C ALA A 53 -9.51 6.43 -6.58
N ASP A 54 -8.87 7.18 -7.48
CA ASP A 54 -9.41 7.48 -8.81
C ASP A 54 -9.63 6.20 -9.63
N ARG A 55 -8.65 5.29 -9.65
CA ARG A 55 -8.77 4.01 -10.36
C ARG A 55 -9.86 3.12 -9.77
N THR A 56 -9.97 3.08 -8.44
CA THR A 56 -11.06 2.38 -7.75
C THR A 56 -12.43 2.91 -8.20
N LEU A 57 -12.61 4.23 -8.24
CA LEU A 57 -13.86 4.82 -8.68
C LEU A 57 -14.12 4.54 -10.17
N VAL A 58 -13.11 4.68 -11.04
CA VAL A 58 -13.21 4.32 -12.46
C VAL A 58 -13.64 2.87 -12.63
N PHE A 59 -13.02 1.93 -11.93
CA PHE A 59 -13.37 0.51 -12.03
C PHE A 59 -14.76 0.21 -11.49
N TYR A 60 -15.23 0.95 -10.49
CA TYR A 60 -16.61 0.86 -10.04
C TYR A 60 -17.58 1.39 -11.11
N CYS A 61 -17.35 2.59 -11.63
CA CYS A 61 -18.26 3.23 -12.60
C CYS A 61 -18.32 2.45 -13.92
N LEU A 62 -17.19 1.89 -14.35
CA LEU A 62 -17.08 1.10 -15.58
C LEU A 62 -17.30 -0.40 -15.35
N ARG A 63 -17.66 -0.87 -14.14
CA ARG A 63 -17.76 -2.30 -13.83
C ARG A 63 -18.76 -3.07 -14.70
N ARG A 64 -19.71 -2.38 -15.32
CA ARG A 64 -20.72 -2.95 -16.23
C ARG A 64 -20.33 -2.86 -17.70
N ASN A 65 -19.22 -2.20 -18.02
CA ASN A 65 -18.70 -2.11 -19.38
C ASN A 65 -17.80 -3.32 -19.67
N ALA A 66 -18.34 -4.29 -20.39
CA ALA A 66 -17.66 -5.56 -20.68
C ALA A 66 -16.37 -5.40 -21.50
N GLU A 67 -16.26 -4.35 -22.32
CA GLU A 67 -15.07 -4.08 -23.13
C GLU A 67 -13.90 -3.58 -22.26
N MET A 68 -14.19 -2.86 -21.18
CA MET A 68 -13.16 -2.29 -20.30
C MET A 68 -12.63 -3.26 -19.25
N LEU A 69 -13.45 -4.24 -18.81
CA LEU A 69 -13.10 -5.15 -17.72
C LEU A 69 -11.74 -5.85 -17.88
N PRO A 70 -11.36 -6.41 -19.05
CA PRO A 70 -10.06 -7.08 -19.23
C PRO A 70 -8.85 -6.15 -19.02
N PHE A 71 -9.01 -4.84 -19.23
CA PHE A 71 -7.92 -3.88 -19.17
C PHE A 71 -7.71 -3.31 -17.78
N THR A 72 -8.71 -3.38 -16.89
CA THR A 72 -8.67 -2.73 -15.56
C THR A 72 -7.43 -3.12 -14.75
N TYR A 73 -7.17 -4.42 -14.60
CA TYR A 73 -5.99 -4.93 -13.90
C TYR A 73 -4.69 -4.55 -14.61
N MET A 74 -4.66 -4.71 -15.93
CA MET A 74 -3.49 -4.47 -16.77
C MET A 74 -3.01 -3.00 -16.68
N ILE A 75 -3.94 -2.04 -16.70
CA ILE A 75 -3.65 -0.61 -16.59
C ILE A 75 -2.93 -0.31 -15.27
N VAL A 76 -3.41 -0.82 -14.14
CA VAL A 76 -2.80 -0.56 -12.83
C VAL A 76 -1.35 -1.07 -12.79
N HIS A 77 -1.12 -2.26 -13.35
CA HIS A 77 0.22 -2.85 -13.38
C HIS A 77 1.20 -2.04 -14.22
N PHE A 78 0.83 -1.67 -15.45
CA PHE A 78 1.72 -0.88 -16.30
C PHE A 78 2.01 0.50 -15.73
N GLU A 79 0.98 1.21 -15.26
CA GLU A 79 1.17 2.57 -14.74
C GLU A 79 1.95 2.60 -13.43
N LEU A 80 1.82 1.55 -12.59
CA LEU A 80 2.68 1.39 -11.41
C LEU A 80 4.12 1.08 -11.82
N GLN A 81 4.34 0.23 -12.82
CA GLN A 81 5.68 -0.09 -13.31
C GLN A 81 6.39 1.18 -13.81
N ASP A 82 5.73 2.01 -14.61
CA ASP A 82 6.30 3.26 -15.12
C ASP A 82 6.62 4.23 -13.97
N ALA A 83 5.73 4.34 -12.98
CA ALA A 83 5.97 5.17 -11.81
C ALA A 83 7.17 4.68 -10.99
N LEU A 84 7.32 3.36 -10.83
CA LEU A 84 8.48 2.76 -10.17
C LEU A 84 9.78 2.99 -10.96
N VAL A 85 9.75 2.94 -12.28
CA VAL A 85 10.92 3.26 -13.12
C VAL A 85 11.38 4.69 -12.85
N LYS A 86 10.46 5.66 -12.86
CA LYS A 86 10.78 7.07 -12.56
C LYS A 86 11.30 7.27 -11.14
N LEU A 87 10.64 6.63 -10.17
CA LEU A 87 11.03 6.73 -8.78
C LEU A 87 12.44 6.14 -8.55
N LYS A 88 12.80 5.05 -9.24
CA LYS A 88 14.14 4.46 -9.21
C LYS A 88 15.19 5.36 -9.88
N GLY A 89 14.87 5.95 -11.03
CA GLY A 89 15.75 6.93 -11.69
C GLY A 89 16.07 8.13 -10.79
N ALA A 90 15.08 8.58 -10.02
CA ALA A 90 15.25 9.61 -9.00
C ALA A 90 15.98 9.17 -7.72
N GLY A 91 16.55 7.97 -7.67
CA GLY A 91 17.40 7.51 -6.57
C GLY A 91 16.66 6.85 -5.40
N SER A 92 15.41 6.42 -5.59
CA SER A 92 14.68 5.71 -4.51
C SER A 92 15.31 4.37 -4.13
N ASN A 93 15.17 4.01 -2.85
CA ASN A 93 15.64 2.73 -2.33
C ASN A 93 14.56 1.62 -2.41
N ALA A 94 14.93 0.39 -2.05
CA ALA A 94 14.03 -0.76 -2.08
C ALA A 94 12.77 -0.58 -1.19
N GLN A 95 12.93 0.06 -0.04
CA GLN A 95 11.82 0.32 0.88
C GLN A 95 10.80 1.29 0.28
N GLN A 96 11.25 2.39 -0.32
CA GLN A 96 10.39 3.37 -0.98
C GLN A 96 9.64 2.75 -2.17
N ASN A 97 10.33 1.93 -2.96
CA ASN A 97 9.71 1.20 -4.06
C ASN A 97 8.61 0.26 -3.58
N ALA A 98 8.86 -0.49 -2.49
CA ALA A 98 7.85 -1.37 -1.89
C ALA A 98 6.67 -0.58 -1.32
N GLN A 99 6.92 0.55 -0.67
CA GLN A 99 5.88 1.43 -0.13
C GLN A 99 5.02 2.04 -1.24
N LEU A 100 5.59 2.43 -2.37
CA LEU A 100 4.83 2.89 -3.53
C LEU A 100 3.93 1.78 -4.08
N ALA A 101 4.48 0.58 -4.30
CA ALA A 101 3.71 -0.56 -4.77
C ALA A 101 2.57 -0.90 -3.82
N GLN A 102 2.82 -0.87 -2.51
CA GLN A 102 1.79 -1.11 -1.49
C GLN A 102 0.73 -0.01 -1.48
N ALA A 103 1.11 1.26 -1.66
CA ALA A 103 0.18 2.37 -1.72
C ALA A 103 -0.81 2.23 -2.89
N VAL A 104 -0.37 1.68 -4.02
CA VAL A 104 -1.24 1.43 -5.18
C VAL A 104 -1.99 0.11 -5.03
N LEU A 105 -1.29 -1.02 -5.03
CA LEU A 105 -1.91 -2.35 -5.09
C LEU A 105 -2.71 -2.71 -3.83
N GLY A 106 -2.36 -2.13 -2.69
CA GLY A 106 -3.10 -2.31 -1.44
C GLY A 106 -4.40 -1.50 -1.35
N ASN A 107 -4.56 -0.45 -2.17
CA ASN A 107 -5.70 0.47 -2.09
C ASN A 107 -6.62 0.44 -3.31
N VAL A 108 -6.15 0.00 -4.47
CA VAL A 108 -7.01 -0.22 -5.64
C VAL A 108 -8.02 -1.33 -5.33
N ARG A 109 -9.31 -1.07 -5.57
CA ARG A 109 -10.37 -2.09 -5.50
C ARG A 109 -10.96 -2.35 -6.88
N PHE A 110 -11.31 -3.61 -7.10
CA PHE A 110 -12.02 -4.08 -8.28
C PHE A 110 -13.39 -4.57 -7.85
N PHE A 111 -14.39 -4.39 -8.72
CA PHE A 111 -15.78 -4.66 -8.40
C PHE A 111 -16.38 -5.63 -9.42
N PRO A 112 -17.06 -6.70 -8.96
CA PRO A 112 -17.95 -7.47 -9.80
C PRO A 112 -19.01 -6.59 -10.48
N THR A 113 -19.47 -7.02 -11.66
CA THR A 113 -20.54 -6.34 -12.43
C THR A 113 -21.82 -6.13 -11.60
N ALA A 114 -22.11 -7.07 -10.71
CA ALA A 114 -23.30 -7.09 -9.86
C ALA A 114 -23.19 -6.22 -8.59
N THR A 115 -22.04 -5.63 -8.29
CA THR A 115 -21.90 -4.78 -7.10
C THR A 115 -22.84 -3.59 -7.16
N ASP A 116 -23.51 -3.29 -6.06
CA ASP A 116 -24.36 -2.11 -5.88
C ASP A 116 -23.96 -1.39 -4.59
N GLU A 117 -23.51 -0.14 -4.72
CA GLU A 117 -22.92 0.68 -3.66
C GLU A 117 -23.40 2.13 -3.86
N PRO A 118 -24.50 2.52 -3.21
CA PRO A 118 -25.19 3.79 -3.50
C PRO A 118 -24.30 5.03 -3.42
N ARG A 119 -23.30 5.01 -2.51
CA ARG A 119 -22.33 6.10 -2.40
C ARG A 119 -21.44 6.20 -3.64
N LEU A 120 -20.89 5.08 -4.12
CA LEU A 120 -20.03 5.08 -5.30
C LEU A 120 -20.84 5.40 -6.57
N GLU A 121 -22.10 4.98 -6.64
CA GLU A 121 -23.03 5.39 -7.70
C GLU A 121 -23.26 6.91 -7.73
N ALA A 122 -23.42 7.53 -6.56
CA ALA A 122 -23.54 8.98 -6.47
C ALA A 122 -22.25 9.68 -6.92
N ASP A 123 -21.08 9.18 -6.49
CA ASP A 123 -19.77 9.72 -6.88
C ASP A 123 -19.52 9.59 -8.39
N CYS A 124 -19.92 8.47 -9.01
CA CYS A 124 -19.82 8.27 -10.45
C CYS A 124 -20.54 9.36 -11.25
N LYS A 125 -21.77 9.68 -10.84
CA LYS A 125 -22.61 10.68 -11.49
C LYS A 125 -22.13 12.09 -11.19
N ALA A 126 -21.84 12.40 -9.93
CA ALA A 126 -21.42 13.73 -9.50
C ALA A 126 -20.10 14.17 -10.13
N ARG A 127 -19.20 13.22 -10.43
CA ARG A 127 -17.88 13.49 -11.03
C ARG A 127 -17.80 13.14 -12.51
N ASP A 128 -18.92 12.76 -13.13
CA ASP A 128 -19.03 12.39 -14.55
C ASP A 128 -17.92 11.42 -15.01
N VAL A 129 -17.66 10.40 -14.18
CA VAL A 129 -16.42 9.60 -14.24
C VAL A 129 -16.23 8.90 -15.58
N GLU A 130 -17.29 8.27 -16.10
CA GLU A 130 -17.24 7.55 -17.37
C GLU A 130 -16.91 8.48 -18.54
N GLN A 131 -17.60 9.61 -18.63
CA GLN A 131 -17.37 10.59 -19.69
C GLN A 131 -15.96 11.19 -19.59
N ASN A 132 -15.54 11.57 -18.38
CA ASN A 132 -14.21 12.14 -18.15
C ASN A 132 -13.10 11.14 -18.47
N TYR A 133 -13.28 9.87 -18.13
CA TYR A 133 -12.33 8.81 -18.45
C TYR A 133 -12.17 8.65 -19.97
N TYR A 134 -13.26 8.54 -20.73
CA TYR A 134 -13.19 8.36 -22.19
C TYR A 134 -12.77 9.60 -22.97
N ARG A 135 -13.02 10.80 -22.44
CA ARG A 135 -12.58 12.08 -23.04
C ARG A 135 -11.17 12.48 -22.61
N PHE A 136 -10.51 11.65 -21.82
CA PHE A 136 -9.20 11.93 -21.24
C PHE A 136 -9.16 13.22 -20.40
N GLN A 137 -10.23 13.54 -19.68
CA GLN A 137 -10.39 14.75 -18.88
C GLN A 137 -10.18 14.49 -17.38
N GLY A 138 -9.60 15.50 -16.71
CA GLY A 138 -9.38 15.45 -15.26
C GLY A 138 -8.34 14.41 -14.85
N SER A 139 -8.37 14.00 -13.58
CA SER A 139 -7.37 13.06 -13.05
C SER A 139 -7.61 11.61 -13.48
N PHE A 140 -8.85 11.21 -13.77
CA PHE A 140 -9.21 9.82 -14.07
C PHE A 140 -8.48 9.22 -15.28
N SER A 141 -8.06 10.04 -16.22
CA SER A 141 -7.33 9.61 -17.41
C SER A 141 -5.81 9.69 -17.28
N VAL A 142 -5.30 10.34 -16.23
CA VAL A 142 -3.87 10.63 -16.09
C VAL A 142 -3.16 9.44 -15.42
N PRO A 143 -2.23 8.75 -16.13
CA PRO A 143 -1.43 7.68 -15.57
C PRO A 143 -0.61 8.12 -14.37
N LEU A 144 -0.35 7.22 -13.41
CA LEU A 144 0.41 7.54 -12.19
C LEU A 144 1.76 8.23 -12.49
N ALA A 145 2.52 7.71 -13.45
CA ALA A 145 3.83 8.26 -13.84
C ALA A 145 3.77 9.67 -14.46
N LEU A 146 2.57 10.12 -14.88
CA LEU A 146 2.31 11.46 -15.45
C LEU A 146 1.63 12.41 -14.46
N ARG A 147 1.32 11.94 -13.24
CA ARG A 147 0.84 12.81 -12.15
C ARG A 147 2.03 13.48 -11.44
N PRO A 148 1.88 14.72 -10.94
CA PRO A 148 2.84 15.24 -9.96
C PRO A 148 2.87 14.33 -8.71
N PRO A 149 4.04 14.10 -8.09
CA PRO A 149 5.35 14.61 -8.52
C PRO A 149 6.06 13.70 -9.53
N PHE A 150 5.54 12.52 -9.87
CA PHE A 150 6.20 11.58 -10.78
C PHE A 150 6.55 12.17 -12.14
N LYS A 151 5.70 13.04 -12.69
CA LYS A 151 5.97 13.70 -13.98
C LYS A 151 7.20 14.61 -13.98
N GLU A 152 7.59 15.08 -12.79
CA GLU A 152 8.73 15.98 -12.57
C GLU A 152 10.02 15.21 -12.24
N LEU A 153 9.93 13.90 -12.01
CA LEU A 153 11.09 13.03 -11.84
C LEU A 153 11.74 12.79 -13.22
N THR A 154 12.98 13.25 -13.37
CA THR A 154 13.84 12.88 -14.50
C THR A 154 14.47 11.50 -14.22
N PRO A 155 14.55 10.60 -15.21
CA PRO A 155 15.28 9.34 -15.09
C PRO A 155 16.76 9.52 -14.73
#